data_AF-A0A7S4CEP2-F1
#
_entry.id   AF-A0A7S4CEP2-F1
#
_cell.length_a   1.000
_cell.length_b   1.000
_cell.length_c   1.000
_cell.angle_alpha   90.00
_cell.angle_beta   90.00
_cell.angle_gamma   90.00
#
_symmetry.space_group_name_H-M   'P 1'
#
loop_
_entity.id
_entity.type
_entity.pdbx_description
1 polymer ?
#
loop_
_entity_poly.entity_id
_entity_poly.type
_entity_poly.pdbx_seq_one_letter_code
_entity_poly.pdbx_strand_id
1 'polypeptide(L)'
;QLQAVVQDPRLAQATRPTAGDVPGAELETFKREKEELIKQLCHHYVPDPKDPKHEALERCIRSIDDANCYVRDNVCTIDQAIQYLRSYWSESEPDHRSASLAIQTGVGGSCLSHPHSTQYTFVLQSLTLWKNVQLRMFKLWHTVEADMLDSTR
;
A
#
# COMPACT_ATOMS: atom_id res chain seq x y z
N GLN A 1 -12.15 19.99 18.76
CA GLN A 1 -11.26 19.24 19.69
C GLN A 1 -10.66 18.01 19.01
N LEU A 2 -11.43 17.09 18.43
CA LEU A 2 -10.87 15.91 17.72
C LEU A 2 -10.13 16.22 16.40
N GLN A 3 -10.46 17.32 15.70
CA GLN A 3 -9.70 17.75 14.52
C GLN A 3 -8.22 18.04 14.83
N ALA A 4 -7.88 18.37 16.08
CA ALA A 4 -6.50 18.60 16.50
C ALA A 4 -5.67 17.30 16.53
N VAL A 5 -6.32 16.13 16.65
CA VAL A 5 -5.64 14.81 16.61
C VAL A 5 -4.90 14.62 15.29
N VAL A 6 -5.46 15.11 14.19
CA VAL A 6 -4.86 15.00 12.84
C VAL A 6 -3.52 15.73 12.75
N GLN A 7 -3.33 16.76 13.58
CA GLN A 7 -2.09 17.54 13.64
C GLN A 7 -1.12 17.05 14.72
N ASP A 8 -1.51 16.04 15.51
CA ASP A 8 -0.65 15.48 16.55
C ASP A 8 0.44 14.60 15.91
N PRO A 9 1.74 14.89 16.12
CA PRO A 9 2.82 14.10 15.54
C PRO A 9 2.83 12.63 16.01
N ARG A 10 2.25 12.34 17.19
CA ARG A 10 2.12 10.97 17.69
C ARG A 10 1.19 10.14 16.83
N LEU A 11 0.22 10.74 16.15
CA LEU A 11 -0.69 10.02 15.24
C LEU A 11 0.10 9.38 14.09
N ALA A 12 1.03 10.12 13.50
CA ALA A 12 1.88 9.59 12.42
C ALA A 12 2.77 8.43 12.89
N GLN A 13 3.23 8.46 14.15
CA GLN A 13 4.01 7.38 14.75
C GLN A 13 3.13 6.15 15.06
N ALA A 14 1.95 6.36 15.64
CA ALA A 14 1.00 5.33 15.99
C ALA A 14 0.41 4.60 14.78
N THR A 15 0.38 5.25 13.61
CA THR A 15 -0.16 4.71 12.34
C THR A 15 0.92 4.36 11.34
N ARG A 16 2.19 4.28 11.77
CA ARG A 16 3.31 3.92 10.92
C ARG A 16 3.23 2.42 10.55
N PRO A 17 3.32 2.05 9.26
CA PRO A 17 3.34 0.66 8.84
C PRO A 17 4.44 -0.16 9.50
N THR A 18 4.18 -1.46 9.62
CA THR A 18 5.09 -2.39 10.29
C THR A 18 5.95 -3.18 9.29
N ALA A 19 5.41 -3.51 8.11
CA ALA A 19 6.07 -4.41 7.18
C ALA A 19 7.21 -3.72 6.40
N GLY A 20 8.33 -4.42 6.28
CA GLY A 20 9.51 -4.00 5.51
C GLY A 20 10.39 -2.94 6.17
N ASP A 21 9.90 -2.25 7.21
CA ASP A 21 10.67 -1.20 7.91
C ASP A 21 11.24 -1.65 9.26
N VAL A 22 10.74 -2.75 9.84
CA VAL A 22 11.15 -3.23 11.16
C VAL A 22 11.73 -4.64 11.06
N PRO A 23 12.98 -4.88 11.52
CA PRO A 23 13.55 -6.22 11.61
C PRO A 23 12.68 -7.13 12.50
N GLY A 24 12.60 -8.42 12.17
CA GLY A 24 11.76 -9.37 12.91
C GLY A 24 12.05 -9.43 14.42
N ALA A 25 13.31 -9.21 14.83
CA ALA A 25 13.71 -9.17 16.24
C ALA A 25 13.12 -7.97 17.02
N GLU A 26 12.81 -6.88 16.33
CA GLU A 26 12.31 -5.63 16.92
C GLU A 26 10.79 -5.48 16.80
N LEU A 27 10.15 -6.38 16.05
CA LEU A 27 8.73 -6.31 15.69
C LEU A 27 7.79 -6.22 16.90
N GLU A 28 8.00 -7.06 17.91
CA GLU A 28 7.13 -7.08 19.09
C GLU A 28 7.31 -5.82 19.96
N THR A 29 8.52 -5.30 20.05
CA THR A 29 8.79 -4.04 20.75
C THR A 29 8.10 -2.88 20.05
N PHE A 30 8.21 -2.82 18.71
CA PHE A 30 7.57 -1.80 17.89
C PHE A 30 6.04 -1.83 18.00
N LYS A 31 5.42 -3.03 17.97
CA LYS A 31 3.97 -3.19 18.18
C LYS A 31 3.54 -2.66 19.55
N ARG A 32 4.30 -2.97 20.61
CA ARG A 32 4.02 -2.48 21.96
C ARG A 32 4.12 -0.96 22.04
N GLU A 33 5.14 -0.36 21.44
CA GLU A 33 5.31 1.10 21.42
C GLU A 33 4.14 1.79 20.70
N LYS A 34 3.68 1.26 19.56
CA LYS A 34 2.49 1.76 18.88
C LYS A 34 1.26 1.67 19.76
N GLU A 35 1.05 0.54 20.44
CA GLU A 35 -0.10 0.34 21.32
C GLU A 35 -0.11 1.35 22.48
N GLU A 36 1.04 1.64 23.07
CA GLU A 36 1.16 2.66 24.11
C GLU A 36 0.91 4.08 23.57
N LEU A 37 1.36 4.39 22.35
CA LEU A 37 1.06 5.68 21.70
C LEU A 37 -0.43 5.86 21.43
N ILE A 38 -1.13 4.80 20.99
CA ILE A 38 -2.58 4.83 20.77
C ILE A 38 -3.30 5.13 22.09
N LYS A 39 -2.95 4.43 23.19
CA LYS A 39 -3.53 4.68 24.51
C LYS A 39 -3.30 6.12 24.99
N GLN A 40 -2.08 6.64 24.80
CA GLN A 40 -1.75 8.02 25.16
C GLN A 40 -2.56 9.05 24.37
N LEU A 41 -2.75 8.83 23.06
CA LEU A 41 -3.57 9.68 22.21
C LEU A 41 -5.03 9.64 22.65
N CYS A 42 -5.60 8.45 22.85
CA CYS A 42 -6.98 8.31 23.29
C CYS A 42 -7.21 9.00 24.64
N HIS A 43 -6.35 8.76 25.63
CA HIS A 43 -6.47 9.40 26.94
C HIS A 43 -6.24 10.93 26.90
N HIS A 44 -5.39 11.43 26.01
CA HIS A 44 -5.16 12.87 25.88
C HIS A 44 -6.38 13.62 25.32
N TYR A 45 -7.04 13.06 24.32
CA TYR A 45 -8.15 13.73 23.62
C TYR A 45 -9.53 13.37 24.17
N VAL A 46 -9.69 12.16 24.72
CA VAL A 46 -10.92 11.67 25.36
C VAL A 46 -10.53 10.93 26.66
N PRO A 47 -10.35 11.66 27.77
CA PRO A 47 -9.78 11.08 28.99
C PRO A 47 -10.61 9.97 29.63
N ASP A 48 -11.94 10.04 29.53
CA ASP A 48 -12.86 9.04 30.07
C ASP A 48 -12.99 7.85 29.10
N PRO A 49 -12.51 6.65 29.45
CA PRO A 49 -12.65 5.46 28.60
C PRO A 49 -14.10 4.99 28.42
N LYS A 50 -15.03 5.45 29.27
CA LYS A 50 -16.46 5.14 29.13
C LYS A 50 -17.18 6.06 28.14
N ASP A 51 -16.55 7.17 27.74
CA ASP A 51 -17.10 8.02 26.69
C ASP A 51 -17.04 7.23 25.36
N PRO A 52 -18.15 7.05 24.63
CA PRO A 52 -18.15 6.35 23.35
C PRO A 52 -17.20 6.98 22.31
N LYS A 53 -16.82 8.26 22.47
CA LYS A 53 -15.82 8.91 21.64
C LYS A 53 -14.41 8.33 21.83
N HIS A 54 -14.11 7.73 22.98
CA HIS A 54 -12.81 7.12 23.24
C HIS A 54 -12.62 5.90 22.33
N GLU A 55 -13.59 4.98 22.34
CA GLU A 55 -13.61 3.81 21.46
C GLU A 55 -13.64 4.22 19.99
N ALA A 56 -14.46 5.22 19.63
CA ALA A 56 -14.53 5.71 18.26
C ALA A 56 -13.18 6.28 17.79
N LEU A 57 -12.48 7.04 18.65
CA LEU A 57 -11.15 7.59 18.35
C LEU A 57 -10.13 6.46 18.17
N GLU A 58 -10.08 5.50 19.08
CA GLU A 58 -9.19 4.35 18.98
C GLU A 58 -9.43 3.59 17.66
N ARG A 59 -10.69 3.30 17.34
CA ARG A 59 -11.09 2.63 16.11
C ARG A 59 -10.67 3.42 14.87
N CYS A 60 -10.83 4.74 14.87
CA CYS A 60 -10.35 5.59 13.79
C CYS A 60 -8.84 5.50 13.62
N ILE A 61 -8.05 5.56 14.70
CA ILE A 61 -6.59 5.47 14.65
C ILE A 61 -6.17 4.11 14.09
N ARG A 62 -6.76 3.01 14.57
CA ARG A 62 -6.47 1.66 14.06
C ARG A 62 -6.86 1.51 12.59
N SER A 63 -7.99 2.08 12.16
CA SER A 63 -8.39 2.07 10.75
C SER A 63 -7.43 2.84 9.86
N ILE A 64 -6.82 3.93 10.35
CA ILE A 64 -5.78 4.66 9.61
C ILE A 64 -4.51 3.80 9.51
N ASP A 65 -4.13 3.13 10.60
CA ASP A 65 -2.98 2.22 10.61
C ASP A 65 -3.15 1.07 9.60
N ASP A 66 -4.33 0.44 9.57
CA ASP A 66 -4.67 -0.61 8.61
C ASP A 66 -4.57 -0.09 7.16
N ALA A 67 -5.09 1.11 6.90
CA ALA A 67 -5.00 1.73 5.58
C ALA A 67 -3.54 1.99 5.16
N ASN A 68 -2.71 2.49 6.08
CA ASN A 68 -1.30 2.72 5.82
C ASN A 68 -0.55 1.40 5.58
N CYS A 69 -0.81 0.36 6.37
CA CYS A 69 -0.24 -0.97 6.18
C CYS A 69 -0.65 -1.55 4.83
N TYR A 70 -1.94 -1.48 4.47
CA TYR A 70 -2.42 -1.94 3.17
C TYR A 70 -1.66 -1.28 2.00
N VAL A 71 -1.53 0.05 2.01
CA VAL A 71 -0.81 0.76 0.93
C VAL A 71 0.65 0.33 0.90
N ARG A 72 1.31 0.28 2.06
CA ARG A 72 2.72 -0.08 2.17
C ARG A 72 3.00 -1.48 1.62
N ASP A 73 2.23 -2.47 2.05
CA ASP A 73 2.47 -3.88 1.73
C ASP A 73 2.29 -4.14 0.23
N ASN A 74 1.21 -3.61 -0.34
CA ASN A 74 0.94 -3.74 -1.76
C ASN A 74 2.00 -3.02 -2.62
N VAL A 75 2.38 -1.79 -2.25
CA VAL A 75 3.39 -1.02 -2.98
C VAL A 75 4.76 -1.68 -2.89
N CYS A 76 5.16 -2.15 -1.70
CA CYS A 76 6.43 -2.83 -1.49
C CYS A 76 6.55 -4.08 -2.36
N THR A 77 5.49 -4.89 -2.43
CA THR A 77 5.46 -6.10 -3.27
C THR A 77 5.64 -5.76 -4.75
N ILE A 78 4.99 -4.70 -5.24
CA ILE A 78 5.14 -4.25 -6.62
C ILE A 78 6.53 -3.69 -6.88
N ASP A 79 7.10 -2.94 -5.94
CA ASP A 79 8.47 -2.43 -6.04
C ASP A 79 9.50 -3.56 -6.10
N GLN A 80 9.31 -4.64 -5.33
CA GLN A 80 10.14 -5.84 -5.43
C GLN A 80 10.01 -6.50 -6.81
N ALA A 81 8.80 -6.60 -7.36
CA ALA A 81 8.61 -7.13 -8.72
C ALA A 81 9.31 -6.27 -9.78
N ILE A 82 9.25 -4.93 -9.67
CA ILE A 82 9.97 -4.01 -10.56
C ILE A 82 11.49 -4.17 -10.38
N GLN A 83 11.96 -4.33 -9.14
CA GLN A 83 13.38 -4.57 -8.87
C GLN A 83 13.86 -5.85 -9.52
N TYR A 84 13.11 -6.95 -9.41
CA TYR A 84 13.45 -8.20 -10.07
C TYR A 84 13.44 -8.05 -11.60
N LEU A 85 12.43 -7.38 -12.17
CA LEU A 85 12.38 -7.11 -13.61
C LEU A 85 13.66 -6.40 -14.08
N ARG A 86 14.10 -5.37 -13.35
CA ARG A 86 15.30 -4.58 -13.69
C ARG A 86 16.62 -5.31 -13.42
N SER A 87 16.64 -6.23 -12.46
CA SER A 87 17.87 -6.92 -12.06
C SER A 87 18.19 -8.12 -12.94
N TYR A 88 17.16 -8.79 -13.48
CA TYR A 88 17.31 -10.02 -14.23
C TYR A 88 17.05 -9.88 -15.73
N TRP A 89 16.49 -8.75 -16.18
CA TRP A 89 16.22 -8.49 -17.59
C TRP A 89 16.67 -7.10 -18.02
N SER A 90 17.36 -7.06 -19.16
CA SER A 90 17.67 -5.88 -19.94
C SER A 90 16.43 -5.37 -20.68
N GLU A 91 16.37 -4.06 -20.94
CA GLU A 91 15.20 -3.45 -21.60
C GLU A 91 15.19 -3.67 -23.13
N SER A 92 16.36 -3.63 -23.77
CA SER A 92 16.46 -3.65 -25.23
C SER A 92 16.48 -5.06 -25.81
N GLU A 93 17.45 -5.87 -25.39
CA GLU A 93 17.69 -7.21 -25.92
C GLU A 93 18.08 -8.17 -24.79
N PRO A 94 17.56 -9.41 -24.80
CA PRO A 94 17.81 -10.35 -23.72
C PRO A 94 19.28 -10.77 -23.69
N ASP A 95 19.88 -10.78 -22.49
CA ASP A 95 21.28 -11.21 -22.30
C ASP A 95 21.56 -12.62 -22.84
N HIS A 96 20.55 -13.48 -22.83
CA HIS A 96 20.60 -14.83 -23.36
C HIS A 96 19.18 -15.34 -23.68
N ARG A 97 19.06 -16.39 -24.51
CA ARG A 97 17.77 -16.82 -25.06
C ARG A 97 16.71 -17.15 -24.00
N SER A 98 17.10 -17.75 -22.86
CA SER A 98 16.18 -18.07 -21.77
C SER A 98 15.77 -16.86 -20.92
N ALA A 99 16.48 -15.74 -21.03
CA ALA A 99 16.05 -14.46 -20.45
C ALA A 99 15.09 -13.70 -21.38
N SER A 100 14.71 -14.25 -22.54
CA SER A 100 13.74 -13.57 -23.40
C SER A 100 12.34 -13.58 -22.80
N LEU A 101 11.85 -12.38 -22.47
CA LEU A 101 10.43 -12.11 -22.18
C LEU A 101 9.50 -12.13 -23.40
N ALA A 102 9.99 -12.38 -24.63
CA ALA A 102 9.12 -12.31 -25.80
C ALA A 102 7.95 -13.31 -25.71
N ILE A 103 6.75 -12.87 -26.09
CA ILE A 103 5.55 -13.70 -26.15
C ILE A 103 5.04 -13.77 -27.58
N GLN A 104 4.42 -14.89 -27.93
CA GLN A 104 3.87 -15.12 -29.27
C GLN A 104 2.46 -15.68 -29.16
N THR A 105 1.56 -15.15 -29.98
CA THR A 105 0.16 -15.56 -30.00
C THR A 105 0.05 -17.06 -30.31
N GLY A 106 -0.76 -17.77 -29.52
CA GLY A 106 -0.93 -19.23 -29.62
C GLY A 106 0.15 -20.06 -28.91
N VAL A 107 1.23 -19.45 -28.43
CA VAL A 107 2.24 -20.11 -27.60
C VAL A 107 1.92 -19.88 -26.13
N GLY A 108 1.84 -20.96 -25.34
CA GLY A 108 1.55 -20.88 -23.90
C GLY A 108 0.21 -20.22 -23.57
N GLY A 109 -0.75 -20.18 -24.50
CA GLY A 109 -2.04 -19.52 -24.32
C GLY A 109 -2.01 -17.99 -24.47
N SER A 110 -0.90 -17.40 -24.93
CA SER A 110 -0.84 -15.96 -25.18
C SER A 110 -1.79 -15.57 -26.33
N CYS A 111 -2.58 -14.52 -26.13
CA CYS A 111 -3.35 -13.87 -27.19
C CYS A 111 -2.52 -12.82 -27.94
N LEU A 112 -1.40 -12.38 -27.37
CA LEU A 112 -0.56 -11.28 -27.88
C LEU A 112 0.78 -11.78 -28.39
N SER A 113 1.35 -11.02 -29.33
CA SER A 113 2.70 -11.24 -29.85
C SER A 113 3.54 -9.99 -29.62
N HIS A 114 4.52 -10.08 -28.71
CA HIS A 114 5.43 -8.97 -28.39
C HIS A 114 6.88 -9.45 -28.49
N PRO A 115 7.76 -8.68 -29.15
CA PRO A 115 9.20 -8.87 -28.97
C PRO A 115 9.60 -8.54 -27.52
N HIS A 116 10.80 -8.96 -27.15
CA HIS A 116 11.32 -8.83 -25.78
C HIS A 116 11.18 -7.41 -25.22
N SER A 117 11.65 -6.40 -25.94
CA SER A 117 11.63 -5.00 -25.50
C SER A 117 10.21 -4.46 -25.29
N THR A 118 9.29 -4.79 -26.18
CA THR A 118 7.88 -4.43 -26.04
C THR A 118 7.26 -5.11 -24.82
N GLN A 119 7.54 -6.41 -24.60
CA GLN A 119 7.02 -7.11 -23.43
C GLN A 119 7.62 -6.57 -22.12
N TYR A 120 8.93 -6.30 -22.09
CA TYR A 120 9.60 -5.68 -20.95
C TYR A 120 8.92 -4.35 -20.58
N THR A 121 8.75 -3.47 -21.59
CA THR A 121 8.10 -2.18 -21.43
C THR A 121 6.66 -2.34 -20.93
N PHE A 122 5.91 -3.27 -21.52
CA PHE A 122 4.52 -3.55 -21.12
C PHE A 122 4.43 -4.01 -19.66
N VAL A 123 5.30 -4.93 -19.22
CA VAL A 123 5.34 -5.40 -17.83
C VAL A 123 5.70 -4.26 -16.88
N LEU A 124 6.75 -3.49 -17.20
CA LEU A 124 7.18 -2.35 -16.37
C LEU A 124 6.08 -1.29 -16.23
N GLN A 125 5.43 -0.94 -17.34
CA GLN A 125 4.31 0.02 -17.34
C GLN A 125 3.12 -0.51 -16.56
N SER A 126 2.79 -1.79 -16.71
CA SER A 126 1.69 -2.43 -15.97
C SER A 126 1.97 -2.43 -14.46
N LEU A 127 3.17 -2.82 -14.04
CA LEU A 127 3.58 -2.77 -12.63
C LEU A 127 3.55 -1.34 -12.09
N THR A 128 4.03 -0.38 -12.87
CA THR A 128 4.00 1.06 -12.49
C THR A 128 2.58 1.57 -12.36
N LEU A 129 1.68 1.19 -13.28
CA LEU A 129 0.26 1.49 -13.18
C LEU A 129 -0.33 0.93 -11.89
N TRP A 130 -0.11 -0.37 -11.63
CA TRP A 130 -0.62 -1.01 -10.42
C TRP A 130 -0.08 -0.36 -9.15
N LYS A 131 1.21 0.02 -9.10
CA LYS A 131 1.76 0.78 -7.98
C LYS A 131 0.99 2.09 -7.75
N ASN A 132 0.71 2.83 -8.81
CA ASN A 132 -0.06 4.08 -8.72
C ASN A 132 -1.51 3.86 -8.28
N VAL A 133 -2.15 2.78 -8.74
CA VAL A 133 -3.49 2.37 -8.30
C VAL A 133 -3.47 2.07 -6.80
N GLN A 134 -2.52 1.27 -6.32
CA GLN A 134 -2.43 0.89 -4.91
C GLN A 134 -2.18 2.10 -4.00
N LEU A 135 -1.29 3.02 -4.40
CA LEU A 135 -1.05 4.28 -3.70
C LEU A 135 -2.31 5.16 -3.55
N ARG A 136 -3.29 4.99 -4.45
CA ARG A 136 -4.50 5.80 -4.52
C ARG A 136 -5.77 5.00 -4.26
N MET A 137 -5.66 3.75 -3.81
CA MET A 137 -6.79 2.82 -3.74
C MET A 137 -7.94 3.38 -2.91
N PHE A 138 -7.65 3.90 -1.71
CA PHE A 138 -8.69 4.47 -0.84
C PHE A 138 -9.36 5.71 -1.45
N LYS A 139 -8.60 6.56 -2.15
CA LYS A 139 -9.18 7.71 -2.87
C LYS A 139 -10.06 7.25 -4.02
N LEU A 140 -9.61 6.25 -4.78
CA LEU A 140 -10.36 5.67 -5.88
C LEU A 140 -11.66 5.07 -5.35
N TRP A 141 -11.59 4.20 -4.35
CA TRP A 141 -12.75 3.61 -3.68
C TRP A 141 -13.73 4.68 -3.24
N HIS A 142 -13.27 5.66 -2.46
CA HIS A 142 -14.12 6.73 -1.94
C HIS A 142 -14.82 7.52 -3.06
N THR A 143 -14.10 7.79 -4.17
CA THR A 143 -14.66 8.50 -5.32
C THR A 143 -15.73 7.67 -6.01
N VAL A 144 -15.52 6.37 -6.19
CA VAL A 144 -16.49 5.46 -6.80
C VAL A 144 -17.72 5.29 -5.89
N GLU A 145 -17.53 5.17 -4.58
CA GLU A 145 -18.66 5.14 -3.64
C GLU A 145 -19.48 6.43 -3.67
N ALA A 146 -18.83 7.58 -3.66
CA ALA A 146 -19.51 8.86 -3.76
C ALA A 146 -20.30 8.96 -5.08
N ASP A 147 -19.74 8.48 -6.19
CA ASP A 147 -20.40 8.46 -7.50
C ASP A 147 -21.61 7.52 -7.54
N MET A 148 -21.52 6.34 -6.90
CA MET A 148 -22.62 5.37 -6.84
C MET A 148 -23.75 5.81 -5.91
N LEU A 149 -23.44 6.59 -4.87
CA LEU A 149 -24.41 7.08 -3.88
C LEU A 149 -25.01 8.44 -4.25
N ASP A 150 -24.52 9.09 -5.30
CA ASP A 150 -25.08 10.34 -5.78
C ASP A 150 -26.46 10.10 -6.41
N SER A 151 -27.51 10.39 -5.65
CA SER A 151 -28.91 10.29 -6.07
C SER A 151 -29.35 11.43 -7.00
N THR A 152 -28.44 12.34 -7.35
CA THR A 152 -28.71 13.51 -8.20
C THR A 152 -28.42 13.25 -9.68
N ARG A 153 -28.11 12.01 -10.06
CA ARG A 153 -28.01 11.56 -11.46
C ARG A 153 -29.31 10.92 -11.97
#